data_AF-A0AAV7ZZ75-F1
#
_entry.id   AF-A0AAV7ZZ75-F1
#
_cell.length_a   1.000
_cell.length_b   1.000
_cell.length_c   1.000
_cell.angle_alpha   90.00
_cell.angle_beta   90.00
_cell.angle_gamma   90.00
#
_symmetry.space_group_name_H-M   'P 1'
#
loop_
_entity.id
_entity.type
_entity.pdbx_description
1 polymer ?
#
loop_
_entity_poly.entity_id
_entity_poly.type
_entity_poly.pdbx_seq_one_letter_code
_entity_poly.pdbx_strand_id
1 'polypeptide(L)'
;MEFDEEITQMYENLNEMGEEQILQIWQRIRNQDEEEEIEENRITILKLQRLNKYILFHNMCRFTFDQFDDIWNQLKDHIPESRYKGRRYKLLTKKDHLFMLITYLSHGCSYKALEKQFGMDKSWICRLIHRLLLHIHPFFEKQFITPVDFDYEKNMHTCPDFPDVVGAIDVTTIKIEKPSRNWKEYYSYKHSFIV
;
A
#
# COMPACT_ATOMS: atom_id res chain seq x y z
N MET A 1 -12.71 39.46 20.39
CA MET A 1 -12.94 40.80 19.80
C MET A 1 -12.50 40.80 18.35
N GLU A 2 -11.28 40.38 18.03
CA GLU A 2 -10.76 40.25 16.64
C GLU A 2 -11.56 39.27 15.75
N PHE A 3 -12.01 38.14 16.30
CA PHE A 3 -12.74 37.10 15.55
C PHE A 3 -14.16 37.53 15.11
N ASP A 4 -14.81 38.43 15.85
CA ASP A 4 -16.16 38.93 15.52
C ASP A 4 -16.12 40.01 14.43
N GLU A 5 -15.02 40.77 14.33
CA GLU A 5 -14.82 41.75 13.25
C GLU A 5 -14.54 41.05 11.91
N GLU A 6 -13.75 39.97 11.89
CA GLU A 6 -13.49 39.18 10.68
C GLU A 6 -14.76 38.53 10.11
N ILE A 7 -15.60 37.96 10.98
CA ILE A 7 -16.87 37.33 10.58
C ILE A 7 -17.83 38.39 10.03
N THR A 8 -17.95 39.53 10.71
CA THR A 8 -18.79 40.66 10.26
C THR A 8 -18.36 41.17 8.90
N GLN A 9 -17.04 41.39 8.70
CA GLN A 9 -16.48 41.83 7.42
C GLN A 9 -16.71 40.80 6.30
N MET A 10 -16.66 39.50 6.62
CA MET A 10 -16.96 38.43 5.65
C MET A 10 -18.42 38.48 5.19
N TYR A 11 -19.38 38.70 6.10
CA TYR A 11 -20.80 38.81 5.74
C TYR A 11 -21.11 40.07 4.94
N GLU A 12 -20.47 41.20 5.25
CA GLU A 12 -20.59 42.42 4.45
C GLU A 12 -20.08 42.22 3.03
N ASN A 13 -18.90 41.60 2.88
CA ASN A 13 -18.33 41.28 1.57
C ASN A 13 -19.22 40.30 0.77
N LEU A 14 -19.85 39.33 1.42
CA LEU A 14 -20.76 38.38 0.77
C LEU A 14 -22.05 39.05 0.27
N ASN A 15 -22.56 40.06 0.98
CA ASN A 15 -23.77 40.80 0.57
C ASN A 15 -23.56 41.66 -0.69
N GLU A 16 -22.32 42.03 -1.00
CA GLU A 16 -21.95 42.78 -2.20
C GLU A 16 -21.71 41.87 -3.43
N MET A 17 -21.69 40.55 -3.25
CA MET A 17 -21.38 39.57 -4.29
C MET A 17 -22.63 39.01 -4.97
N GLY A 18 -22.49 38.62 -6.24
CA GLY A 18 -23.56 37.92 -6.96
C GLY A 18 -23.75 36.48 -6.45
N GLU A 19 -24.99 35.95 -6.50
CA GLU A 19 -25.35 34.61 -6.00
C GLU A 19 -24.42 33.50 -6.52
N GLU A 20 -24.01 33.58 -7.79
CA GLU A 20 -23.12 32.60 -8.43
C GLU A 20 -21.70 32.62 -7.83
N GLN A 21 -21.20 33.79 -7.44
CA GLN A 21 -19.89 33.94 -6.80
C GLN A 21 -19.92 33.41 -5.36
N ILE A 22 -21.02 33.67 -4.65
CA ILE A 22 -21.26 33.14 -3.30
C ILE A 22 -21.30 31.60 -3.35
N LEU A 23 -22.00 31.01 -4.32
CA LEU A 23 -22.03 29.56 -4.56
C LEU A 23 -20.64 28.96 -4.80
N GLN A 24 -19.80 29.61 -5.60
CA GLN A 24 -18.43 29.16 -5.84
C GLN A 24 -17.57 29.21 -4.56
N ILE A 25 -17.74 30.23 -3.72
CA ILE A 25 -17.05 30.32 -2.42
C ILE A 25 -17.48 29.17 -1.51
N TRP A 26 -18.79 28.93 -1.35
CA TRP A 26 -19.28 27.84 -0.49
C TRP A 26 -18.83 26.47 -0.98
N GLN A 27 -18.81 26.24 -2.30
CA GLN A 27 -18.24 25.01 -2.86
C GLN A 27 -16.77 24.86 -2.52
N ARG A 28 -16.00 25.96 -2.56
CA ARG A 28 -14.57 25.96 -2.24
C ARG A 28 -14.31 25.66 -0.77
N ILE A 29 -15.07 26.29 0.14
CA ILE A 29 -15.01 26.04 1.57
C ILE A 29 -15.34 24.58 1.85
N ARG A 30 -16.46 24.07 1.33
CA ARG A 30 -16.85 22.66 1.49
C ARG A 30 -15.77 21.70 1.00
N ASN A 31 -15.18 21.96 -0.17
CA ASN A 31 -14.10 21.13 -0.69
C ASN A 31 -12.83 21.19 0.18
N GLN A 32 -12.55 22.33 0.83
CA GLN A 32 -11.44 22.45 1.79
C GLN A 32 -11.73 21.65 3.05
N ASP A 33 -12.93 21.74 3.60
CA ASP A 33 -13.34 20.99 4.80
C ASP A 33 -13.25 19.47 4.55
N GLU A 34 -13.75 18.99 3.40
CA GLU A 34 -13.64 17.57 3.00
C GLU A 34 -12.17 17.14 2.83
N GLU A 35 -11.30 17.99 2.31
CA GLU A 35 -9.87 17.68 2.18
C GLU A 35 -9.15 17.61 3.52
N GLU A 36 -9.50 18.49 4.46
CA GLU A 36 -8.97 18.48 5.82
C GLU A 36 -9.42 17.24 6.58
N GLU A 37 -10.69 16.86 6.47
CA GLU A 37 -11.22 15.63 7.07
C GLU A 37 -10.53 14.36 6.51
N ILE A 38 -10.29 14.30 5.19
CA ILE A 38 -9.56 13.19 4.57
C ILE A 38 -8.12 13.12 5.07
N GLU A 39 -7.46 14.27 5.23
CA GLU A 39 -6.10 14.34 5.75
C GLU A 39 -6.02 13.89 7.21
N GLU A 40 -6.94 14.38 8.05
CA GLU A 40 -7.05 13.98 9.44
C GLU A 40 -7.33 12.49 9.58
N ASN A 41 -8.19 11.93 8.73
CA ASN A 41 -8.56 10.52 8.78
C ASN A 41 -7.56 9.56 8.11
N ARG A 42 -6.55 10.09 7.42
CA ARG A 42 -5.56 9.27 6.71
C ARG A 42 -4.85 8.28 7.63
N ILE A 43 -4.67 7.06 7.13
CA ILE A 43 -3.88 6.03 7.80
C ILE A 43 -2.42 6.15 7.37
N THR A 44 -1.56 6.54 8.31
CA THR A 44 -0.09 6.56 8.16
C THR A 44 0.53 5.69 9.24
N ILE A 45 1.76 5.21 9.01
CA ILE A 45 2.49 4.39 9.98
C ILE A 45 2.66 5.16 11.28
N LEU A 46 3.09 6.42 11.20
CA LEU A 46 3.29 7.28 12.37
C LEU A 46 2.01 7.44 13.19
N LYS A 47 0.86 7.60 12.53
CA LYS A 47 -0.43 7.70 13.22
C LYS A 47 -0.80 6.38 13.91
N LEU A 48 -0.61 5.24 13.23
CA LEU A 48 -0.87 3.93 13.82
C LEU A 48 0.04 3.64 15.03
N GLN A 49 1.31 4.03 14.97
CA GLN A 49 2.26 3.93 16.09
C GLN A 49 1.84 4.82 17.25
N ARG A 50 1.58 6.11 17.00
CA ARG A 50 1.18 7.08 18.04
C ARG A 50 -0.11 6.69 18.77
N LEU A 51 -1.04 6.06 18.05
CA LEU A 51 -2.33 5.62 18.60
C LEU A 51 -2.30 4.17 19.12
N ASN A 52 -1.12 3.53 19.19
CA ASN A 52 -0.95 2.15 19.66
C ASN A 52 -1.88 1.14 18.94
N LYS A 53 -2.09 1.32 17.63
CA LYS A 53 -3.00 0.50 16.80
C LYS A 53 -2.29 -0.76 16.27
N TYR A 54 -1.62 -1.51 17.14
CA TYR A 54 -0.83 -2.70 16.79
C TYR A 54 -1.62 -3.76 16.03
N ILE A 55 -2.84 -4.07 16.50
CA ILE A 55 -3.71 -5.09 15.87
C ILE A 55 -4.12 -4.65 14.47
N LEU A 56 -4.50 -3.38 14.31
CA LEU A 56 -4.87 -2.84 12.99
C LEU A 56 -3.67 -2.88 12.04
N PHE A 57 -2.49 -2.43 12.51
CA PHE A 57 -1.27 -2.48 11.71
C PHE A 57 -0.96 -3.91 11.23
N HIS A 58 -0.99 -4.89 12.15
CA HIS A 58 -0.76 -6.29 11.80
C HIS A 58 -1.83 -6.83 10.84
N ASN A 59 -3.09 -6.46 11.02
CA ASN A 59 -4.16 -6.87 10.11
C ASN A 59 -4.00 -6.28 8.71
N MET A 60 -3.34 -5.13 8.56
CA MET A 60 -3.10 -4.48 7.28
C MET A 60 -1.89 -5.04 6.53
N CYS A 61 -0.80 -5.35 7.23
CA CYS A 61 0.47 -5.70 6.57
C CYS A 61 1.04 -7.07 6.97
N ARG A 62 0.39 -7.80 7.87
CA ARG A 62 0.84 -9.10 8.43
C ARG A 62 2.17 -9.08 9.18
N PHE A 63 2.67 -7.90 9.52
CA PHE A 63 3.88 -7.70 10.32
C PHE A 63 3.58 -6.98 11.63
N THR A 64 4.44 -7.18 12.63
CA THR A 64 4.56 -6.26 13.76
C THR A 64 5.32 -5.00 13.33
N PHE A 65 5.28 -3.91 14.11
CA PHE A 65 6.04 -2.71 13.78
C PHE A 65 7.54 -2.99 13.68
N ASP A 66 8.09 -3.82 14.56
CA ASP A 66 9.52 -4.14 14.56
C ASP A 66 9.91 -4.91 13.28
N GLN A 67 9.14 -5.94 12.93
CA GLN A 67 9.36 -6.69 11.69
C GLN A 67 9.23 -5.81 10.44
N PHE A 68 8.29 -4.87 10.45
CA PHE A 68 8.14 -3.91 9.36
C PHE A 68 9.34 -2.96 9.29
N ASP A 69 9.87 -2.52 10.44
CA ASP A 69 11.02 -1.65 10.52
C ASP A 69 12.30 -2.35 10.05
N ASP A 70 12.44 -3.66 10.30
CA ASP A 70 13.51 -4.48 9.74
C ASP A 70 13.46 -4.52 8.20
N ILE A 71 12.27 -4.67 7.62
CA ILE A 71 12.07 -4.64 6.16
C ILE A 71 12.37 -3.24 5.63
N TRP A 72 11.88 -2.20 6.29
CA TRP A 72 12.14 -0.81 5.91
C TRP A 72 13.64 -0.50 5.91
N ASN A 73 14.38 -0.93 6.92
CA ASN A 73 15.81 -0.69 7.02
C ASN A 73 16.63 -1.34 5.90
N GLN A 74 16.15 -2.46 5.34
CA GLN A 74 16.76 -3.11 4.18
C GLN A 74 16.41 -2.42 2.86
N LEU A 75 15.22 -1.82 2.75
CA LEU A 75 14.67 -1.33 1.47
C LEU A 75 14.72 0.18 1.28
N LYS A 76 14.89 0.98 2.35
CA LYS A 76 14.75 2.44 2.32
C LYS A 76 15.56 3.14 1.24
N ASP A 77 16.75 2.64 0.94
CA ASP A 77 17.68 3.22 -0.04
C ASP A 77 17.31 2.86 -1.48
N HIS A 78 16.50 1.82 -1.68
CA HIS A 78 15.97 1.41 -2.98
C HIS A 78 14.63 2.08 -3.30
N ILE A 79 13.98 2.71 -2.32
CA ILE A 79 12.67 3.33 -2.52
C ILE A 79 12.83 4.76 -3.07
N PRO A 80 12.28 5.05 -4.27
CA PRO A 80 12.42 6.37 -4.89
C PRO A 80 11.66 7.44 -4.13
N GLU A 81 12.14 8.68 -4.24
CA GLU A 81 11.42 9.85 -3.73
C GLU A 81 10.04 10.02 -4.36
N SER A 82 9.12 10.62 -3.61
CA SER A 82 7.81 10.98 -4.14
C SER A 82 7.94 12.05 -5.21
N ARG A 83 7.49 11.74 -6.43
CA ARG A 83 7.38 12.72 -7.52
C ARG A 83 6.14 13.63 -7.39
N TYR A 84 5.24 13.34 -6.45
CA TYR A 84 3.95 14.02 -6.35
C TYR A 84 4.04 15.25 -5.46
N LYS A 85 3.70 16.42 -6.01
CA LYS A 85 3.84 17.73 -5.35
C LYS A 85 2.51 18.29 -4.78
N GLY A 86 1.41 17.55 -4.89
CA GLY A 86 0.10 17.99 -4.36
C GLY A 86 0.02 17.91 -2.83
N ARG A 87 -0.75 18.79 -2.19
CA ARG A 87 -0.91 18.86 -0.72
C ARG A 87 -1.27 17.50 -0.11
N ARG A 88 -2.25 16.79 -0.71
CA ARG A 88 -2.66 15.43 -0.33
C ARG A 88 -1.51 14.40 -0.34
N TYR A 89 -0.44 14.62 -1.09
CA TYR A 89 0.65 13.64 -1.25
C TYR A 89 1.92 14.01 -0.48
N LYS A 90 2.03 15.25 0.02
CA LYS A 90 3.23 15.77 0.68
C LYS A 90 3.46 15.17 2.06
N LEU A 91 2.40 14.73 2.74
CA LEU A 91 2.46 14.23 4.11
C LEU A 91 2.80 12.73 4.18
N LEU A 92 2.78 12.03 3.05
CA LEU A 92 3.17 10.63 2.97
C LEU A 92 4.68 10.47 2.84
N THR A 93 5.25 9.69 3.75
CA THR A 93 6.66 9.33 3.73
C THR A 93 6.90 8.15 2.77
N LYS A 94 8.17 7.94 2.40
CA LYS A 94 8.58 6.69 1.72
C LYS A 94 8.21 5.44 2.52
N LYS A 95 8.20 5.54 3.84
CA LYS A 95 7.82 4.44 4.72
C LYS A 95 6.34 4.11 4.55
N ASP A 96 5.47 5.13 4.49
CA ASP A 96 4.04 4.94 4.21
C ASP A 96 3.79 4.34 2.82
N HIS A 97 4.59 4.72 1.82
CA HIS A 97 4.56 4.10 0.50
C HIS A 97 4.84 2.59 0.55
N LEU A 98 5.89 2.19 1.29
CA LEU A 98 6.19 0.77 1.51
C LEU A 98 5.05 0.06 2.25
N PHE A 99 4.44 0.71 3.23
CA PHE A 99 3.32 0.13 3.98
C PHE A 99 2.09 -0.11 3.10
N MET A 100 1.75 0.81 2.19
CA MET A 100 0.71 0.59 1.19
C MET A 100 1.04 -0.58 0.26
N LEU A 101 2.29 -0.69 -0.20
CA LEU A 101 2.73 -1.82 -1.03
C LEU A 101 2.59 -3.15 -0.29
N ILE A 102 3.09 -3.25 0.94
CA ILE A 102 3.03 -4.48 1.73
C ILE A 102 1.57 -4.83 2.04
N THR A 103 0.71 -3.85 2.31
CA THR A 103 -0.73 -4.06 2.49
C THR A 103 -1.37 -4.65 1.24
N TYR A 104 -1.02 -4.13 0.06
CA TYR A 104 -1.48 -4.69 -1.21
C TYR A 104 -1.03 -6.15 -1.38
N LEU A 105 0.27 -6.43 -1.18
CA LEU A 105 0.84 -7.78 -1.34
C LEU A 105 0.30 -8.78 -0.32
N SER A 106 0.00 -8.33 0.89
CA SER A 106 -0.52 -9.17 1.98
C SER A 106 -1.93 -9.68 1.74
N HIS A 107 -2.74 -8.92 0.99
CA HIS A 107 -4.17 -9.21 0.82
C HIS A 107 -4.59 -9.46 -0.62
N GLY A 108 -3.76 -9.13 -1.61
CA GLY A 108 -4.14 -9.19 -3.03
C GLY A 108 -5.38 -8.33 -3.33
N CYS A 109 -5.58 -7.25 -2.59
CA CYS A 109 -6.81 -6.47 -2.64
C CYS A 109 -6.87 -5.55 -3.87
N SER A 110 -8.09 -5.20 -4.29
CA SER A 110 -8.24 -4.25 -5.41
C SER A 110 -7.75 -2.84 -5.03
N TYR A 111 -7.29 -2.06 -6.01
CA TYR A 111 -6.89 -0.66 -5.77
C TYR A 111 -8.02 0.22 -5.20
N LYS A 112 -9.29 -0.14 -5.44
CA LYS A 112 -10.45 0.56 -4.85
C LYS A 112 -10.59 0.27 -3.35
N ALA A 113 -10.17 -0.91 -2.89
CA ALA A 113 -10.11 -1.22 -1.47
C ALA A 113 -9.02 -0.39 -0.77
N LEU A 114 -7.84 -0.29 -1.39
CA LEU A 114 -6.75 0.55 -0.89
C LEU A 114 -7.12 2.04 -0.87
N GLU A 115 -7.85 2.53 -1.88
CA GLU A 115 -8.36 3.91 -1.91
C GLU A 115 -9.22 4.21 -0.68
N LYS A 116 -10.15 3.32 -0.34
CA LYS A 116 -10.98 3.46 0.87
C LYS A 116 -10.17 3.38 2.15
N GLN A 117 -9.15 2.53 2.18
CA GLN A 117 -8.34 2.26 3.37
C GLN A 117 -7.34 3.38 3.67
N PHE A 118 -6.75 3.98 2.64
CA PHE A 118 -5.71 4.99 2.78
C PHE A 118 -6.18 6.42 2.44
N GLY A 119 -7.40 6.58 1.90
CA GLY A 119 -7.90 7.90 1.49
C GLY A 119 -7.12 8.51 0.32
N MET A 120 -6.61 7.66 -0.59
CA MET A 120 -5.76 8.07 -1.71
C MET A 120 -6.38 7.63 -3.04
N ASP A 121 -6.28 8.48 -4.07
CA ASP A 121 -6.86 8.19 -5.38
C ASP A 121 -6.36 6.85 -5.93
N LYS A 122 -7.29 5.99 -6.39
CA LYS A 122 -6.98 4.68 -7.00
C LYS A 122 -5.87 4.76 -8.05
N SER A 123 -5.95 5.75 -8.94
CA SER A 123 -4.99 5.97 -10.03
C SER A 123 -3.59 6.33 -9.51
N TRP A 124 -3.51 6.98 -8.35
CA TRP A 124 -2.25 7.26 -7.68
C TRP A 124 -1.67 6.00 -7.03
N ILE A 125 -2.50 5.26 -6.29
CA ILE A 125 -2.10 4.00 -5.63
C ILE A 125 -1.56 3.00 -6.65
N CYS A 126 -2.27 2.81 -7.78
CA CYS A 126 -1.84 1.94 -8.86
C CYS A 126 -0.44 2.31 -9.37
N ARG A 127 -0.21 3.59 -9.69
CA ARG A 127 1.11 4.07 -10.15
C ARG A 127 2.18 3.94 -9.08
N LEU A 128 1.84 4.18 -7.81
CA LEU A 128 2.76 4.00 -6.69
C LEU A 128 3.22 2.55 -6.60
N ILE A 129 2.30 1.60 -6.56
CA ILE A 129 2.60 0.17 -6.40
C ILE A 129 3.51 -0.32 -7.52
N HIS A 130 3.15 -0.07 -8.78
CA HIS A 130 3.99 -0.48 -9.93
C HIS A 130 5.38 0.15 -9.85
N ARG A 131 5.47 1.44 -9.50
CA ARG A 131 6.75 2.13 -9.37
C ARG A 131 7.61 1.50 -8.27
N LEU A 132 7.05 1.23 -7.10
CA LEU A 132 7.80 0.63 -6.00
C LEU A 132 8.26 -0.78 -6.35
N LEU A 133 7.40 -1.61 -6.95
CA LEU A 133 7.77 -2.94 -7.41
C LEU A 133 8.94 -2.90 -8.40
N LEU A 134 8.93 -1.98 -9.37
CA LEU A 134 10.04 -1.82 -10.32
C LEU A 134 11.38 -1.48 -9.65
N HIS A 135 11.38 -0.77 -8.52
CA HIS A 135 12.62 -0.40 -7.83
C HIS A 135 13.07 -1.46 -6.81
N ILE A 136 12.13 -2.14 -6.17
CA ILE A 136 12.41 -3.11 -5.11
C ILE A 136 12.65 -4.52 -5.69
N HIS A 137 12.03 -4.86 -6.83
CA HIS A 137 12.18 -6.19 -7.46
C HIS A 137 13.64 -6.61 -7.66
N PRO A 138 14.54 -5.78 -8.21
CA PRO A 138 15.94 -6.18 -8.41
C PRO A 138 16.66 -6.52 -7.10
N PHE A 139 16.29 -5.86 -5.99
CA PHE A 139 16.83 -6.18 -4.66
C PHE A 139 16.35 -7.56 -4.20
N PHE A 140 15.05 -7.83 -4.29
CA PHE A 140 14.50 -9.13 -3.88
C PHE A 140 14.99 -10.28 -4.75
N GLU A 141 15.09 -10.05 -6.06
CA GLU A 141 15.63 -11.01 -7.01
C GLU A 141 17.04 -11.42 -6.63
N LYS A 142 17.93 -10.43 -6.43
CA LYS A 142 19.31 -10.68 -6.03
C LYS A 142 19.43 -11.36 -4.67
N GLN A 143 18.59 -10.99 -3.70
CA GLN A 143 18.73 -11.43 -2.32
C GLN A 143 18.10 -12.80 -2.04
N PHE A 144 16.99 -13.12 -2.70
CA PHE A 144 16.16 -14.28 -2.35
C PHE A 144 15.91 -15.25 -3.51
N ILE A 145 16.05 -14.80 -4.77
CA ILE A 145 15.75 -15.63 -5.95
C ILE A 145 17.03 -16.17 -6.55
N THR A 146 18.02 -15.30 -6.80
CA THR A 146 19.31 -15.70 -7.38
C THR A 146 20.25 -16.12 -6.24
N PRO A 147 20.66 -17.40 -6.15
CA PRO A 147 21.71 -17.79 -5.22
C PRO A 147 22.99 -17.01 -5.54
N VAL A 148 23.68 -16.52 -4.51
CA VAL A 148 24.90 -15.70 -4.64
C VAL A 148 25.98 -16.39 -5.50
N ASP A 149 25.96 -17.73 -5.55
CA ASP A 149 26.90 -18.58 -6.29
C ASP A 149 26.26 -19.32 -7.47
N PHE A 150 25.11 -18.84 -7.98
CA PHE A 150 24.41 -19.52 -9.06
C PHE A 150 25.02 -19.23 -10.43
N ASP A 151 25.79 -20.18 -10.93
CA ASP A 151 26.34 -20.16 -12.29
C ASP A 151 25.34 -20.80 -13.26
N TYR A 152 24.61 -19.96 -14.01
CA TYR A 152 23.56 -20.40 -14.94
C TYR A 152 24.11 -21.38 -15.99
N GLU A 153 25.29 -21.13 -16.53
CA GLU A 153 25.88 -21.97 -17.58
C GLU A 153 26.29 -23.34 -17.04
N LYS A 154 26.78 -23.41 -15.80
CA LYS A 154 27.13 -24.69 -15.16
C LYS A 154 25.92 -25.53 -14.74
N ASN A 155 24.79 -24.90 -14.43
CA ASN A 155 23.59 -25.59 -13.96
C ASN A 155 22.57 -25.87 -15.09
N MET A 156 22.85 -25.42 -16.31
CA MET A 156 22.04 -25.78 -17.48
C MET A 156 22.22 -27.26 -17.80
N HIS A 157 21.12 -27.96 -18.09
CA HIS A 157 21.10 -29.39 -18.43
C HIS A 157 21.52 -30.37 -17.31
N THR A 158 21.64 -29.92 -16.06
CA THR A 158 21.92 -30.82 -14.93
C THR A 158 20.73 -31.72 -14.57
N CYS A 159 19.53 -31.36 -15.02
CA CYS A 159 18.33 -32.20 -14.90
C CYS A 159 18.01 -32.84 -16.27
N PRO A 160 18.28 -34.15 -16.46
CA PRO A 160 18.09 -34.81 -17.76
C PRO A 160 16.65 -34.75 -18.28
N ASP A 161 15.68 -34.83 -17.37
CA ASP A 161 14.25 -34.82 -17.70
C ASP A 161 13.71 -33.40 -17.95
N PHE A 162 14.45 -32.38 -17.48
CA PHE A 162 14.08 -30.97 -17.61
C PHE A 162 15.32 -30.13 -17.97
N PRO A 163 15.81 -30.22 -19.21
CA PRO A 163 17.11 -29.67 -19.61
C PRO A 163 17.19 -28.13 -19.51
N ASP A 164 16.05 -27.45 -19.52
CA ASP A 164 15.95 -25.99 -19.36
C ASP A 164 15.77 -25.55 -17.89
N VAL A 165 15.61 -26.50 -16.96
CA VAL A 165 15.50 -26.21 -15.53
C VAL A 165 16.90 -26.04 -14.95
N VAL A 166 17.22 -24.80 -14.60
CA VAL A 166 18.49 -24.43 -13.97
C VAL A 166 18.43 -24.52 -12.44
N GLY A 167 17.23 -24.62 -11.85
CA GLY A 167 17.03 -24.78 -10.42
C GLY A 167 15.56 -24.92 -10.05
N ALA A 168 15.28 -25.42 -8.85
CA ALA A 168 13.95 -25.48 -8.27
C ALA A 168 13.92 -24.69 -6.97
N ILE A 169 12.98 -23.76 -6.85
CA ILE A 169 12.73 -23.04 -5.60
C ILE A 169 11.62 -23.79 -4.87
N ASP A 170 11.95 -24.42 -3.74
CA ASP A 170 10.94 -24.99 -2.87
C ASP A 170 10.20 -23.84 -2.16
N VAL A 171 8.98 -23.56 -2.63
CA VAL A 171 8.10 -22.61 -1.96
C VAL A 171 7.41 -23.37 -0.84
N THR A 172 7.76 -23.07 0.41
CA THR A 172 6.95 -23.52 1.55
C THR A 172 5.55 -22.95 1.38
N THR A 173 4.60 -23.81 1.01
CA THR A 173 3.21 -23.41 0.85
C THR A 173 2.68 -22.91 2.19
N ILE A 174 2.15 -21.68 2.19
CA ILE A 174 1.43 -21.15 3.35
C ILE A 174 0.29 -22.14 3.64
N LYS A 175 0.18 -22.61 4.88
CA LYS A 175 -0.93 -23.46 5.29
C LYS A 175 -2.23 -22.67 5.11
N ILE A 176 -2.97 -22.99 4.07
CA ILE A 176 -4.33 -22.48 3.87
C ILE A 176 -5.22 -23.26 4.83
N GLU A 177 -5.73 -22.59 5.86
CA GLU A 177 -6.71 -23.19 6.74
C GLU A 177 -7.98 -23.49 5.96
N LYS A 178 -8.48 -24.72 6.11
CA LYS A 178 -9.74 -25.12 5.48
C LYS A 178 -10.87 -24.21 5.99
N PRO A 179 -11.71 -23.65 5.10
CA PRO A 179 -12.90 -22.93 5.57
C PRO A 179 -13.81 -23.88 6.34
N SER A 180 -14.35 -23.42 7.48
CA SER A 180 -15.18 -24.22 8.38
C SER A 180 -16.55 -24.59 7.77
N ARG A 181 -17.03 -23.81 6.80
CA ARG A 181 -18.23 -24.08 6.00
C ARG A 181 -17.84 -24.37 4.54
N ASN A 182 -18.57 -25.28 3.91
CA ASN A 182 -18.44 -25.64 2.48
C ASN A 182 -17.06 -26.19 2.04
N TRP A 183 -16.28 -26.78 2.95
CA TRP A 183 -14.96 -27.34 2.66
C TRP A 183 -14.92 -28.33 1.48
N LYS A 184 -16.04 -29.00 1.18
CA LYS A 184 -16.17 -29.94 0.06
C LYS A 184 -16.06 -29.27 -1.31
N GLU A 185 -16.37 -27.98 -1.42
CA GLU A 185 -16.30 -27.20 -2.68
C GLU A 185 -14.87 -26.76 -3.00
N TYR A 186 -13.97 -26.78 -2.01
CA TYR A 186 -12.58 -26.33 -2.12
C TYR A 186 -11.59 -27.50 -2.11
N TYR A 187 -12.08 -28.74 -2.17
CA TYR A 187 -11.24 -29.94 -2.18
C TYR A 187 -10.80 -30.27 -3.61
N SER A 188 -9.49 -30.20 -3.88
CA SER A 188 -8.92 -30.70 -5.13
C SER A 188 -8.70 -32.21 -5.01
N TYR A 189 -9.46 -33.01 -5.75
CA TYR A 189 -9.35 -34.49 -5.78
C TYR A 189 -8.04 -35.01 -6.40
N LYS A 190 -7.08 -34.14 -6.75
CA LYS A 190 -5.82 -34.50 -7.41
C LYS A 190 -4.83 -35.30 -6.54
N HIS A 191 -5.15 -35.56 -5.27
CA HIS A 191 -4.40 -36.49 -4.41
C HIS A 191 -5.24 -37.72 -4.05
N SER A 192 -5.80 -38.36 -5.08
CA SER A 192 -6.32 -39.72 -4.95
C SER A 192 -5.11 -40.65 -5.01
N PHE A 193 -4.60 -41.08 -3.86
CA PHE A 193 -3.65 -42.19 -3.81
C PHE A 193 -4.30 -43.41 -4.45
N ILE A 194 -3.68 -43.91 -5.52
CA ILE A 194 -3.91 -45.24 -6.06
C ILE A 194 -3.39 -46.21 -4.99
N VAL A 195 -4.26 -47.13 -4.55
CA VAL A 195 -3.89 -48.28 -3.70
C VAL A 195 -3.16 -49.30 -4.55
#